data_AF-A0A2V8DD13-F1
#
_entry.id   AF-A0A2V8DD13-F1
#
_cell.length_a   1.000
_cell.length_b   1.000
_cell.length_c   1.000
_cell.angle_alpha   90.00
_cell.angle_beta   90.00
_cell.angle_gamma   90.00
#
_symmetry.space_group_name_H-M   'P 1'
#
loop_
_entity.id
_entity.type
_entity.pdbx_description
1 polymer ?
#
loop_
_entity_poly.entity_id
_entity_poly.type
_entity_poly.pdbx_seq_one_letter_code
_entity_poly.pdbx_strand_id
1 'polypeptide(L)'
;MKLSQALYEARRNAVDELIATALLDQEAKTRGVDRTALVEQEITSKVPQVAEPDIAAFYQANQSRIQGASLEQVRQPIRAYLVQERTQTARQQFIQTLKSKTPVRVMLEPPRQNVAAGNAPAKGPAAAPIQIVEFSDFQCPYCQRANPTVEQVLSTYGDRIHFVYRHFPLPNHPNAQPAAEAAQCAAEQDKFWPYHDKLFASPSRLAASDLKQHAVELGLDASKFNACVDTRQTGWRRGRRQRHTRLLRERPDAERGTAVRSLQAHHRRRALYEKMKLQIADCRLQIC
;
A
#
# COMPACT_ATOMS: atom_id res chain seq x y z
N MET A 1 -4.96 -4.82 -16.62
CA MET A 1 -4.16 -4.77 -15.37
C MET A 1 -4.25 -6.03 -14.52
N LYS A 2 -5.43 -6.67 -14.35
CA LYS A 2 -5.54 -7.90 -13.54
C LYS A 2 -4.71 -9.08 -14.07
N LEU A 3 -4.63 -9.26 -15.40
CA LEU A 3 -3.88 -10.38 -16.00
C LEU A 3 -2.36 -10.27 -15.83
N SER A 4 -1.77 -9.08 -16.02
CA SER A 4 -0.32 -8.88 -15.83
C SER A 4 0.10 -9.06 -14.37
N GLN A 5 -0.75 -8.61 -13.43
CA GLN A 5 -0.55 -8.82 -12.00
C GLN A 5 -0.62 -10.31 -11.64
N ALA A 6 -1.68 -11.01 -12.08
CA ALA A 6 -1.83 -12.44 -11.84
C ALA A 6 -0.67 -13.26 -12.44
N LEU A 7 -0.20 -12.89 -13.64
CA LEU A 7 0.95 -13.53 -14.27
C LEU A 7 2.23 -13.34 -13.45
N TYR A 8 2.48 -12.12 -12.95
CA TYR A 8 3.63 -11.84 -12.09
C TYR A 8 3.54 -12.63 -10.78
N GLU A 9 2.38 -12.68 -10.14
CA GLU A 9 2.17 -13.44 -8.91
C GLU A 9 2.43 -14.93 -9.11
N ALA A 10 1.91 -15.52 -10.21
CA ALA A 10 2.18 -16.91 -10.55
C ALA A 10 3.67 -17.17 -10.78
N ARG A 11 4.35 -16.31 -11.54
CA ARG A 11 5.81 -16.38 -11.76
C ARG A 11 6.58 -16.23 -10.45
N ARG A 12 6.16 -15.32 -9.58
CA ARG A 12 6.81 -15.06 -8.30
C ARG A 12 6.72 -16.27 -7.38
N ASN A 13 5.54 -16.87 -7.27
CA ASN A 13 5.33 -18.08 -6.49
C ASN A 13 6.20 -19.24 -7.00
N ALA A 14 6.26 -19.44 -8.32
CA ALA A 14 7.12 -20.46 -8.91
C ALA A 14 8.61 -20.21 -8.61
N VAL A 15 9.07 -18.97 -8.71
CA VAL A 15 10.45 -18.58 -8.37
C VAL A 15 10.75 -18.82 -6.89
N ASP A 16 9.82 -18.50 -5.99
CA ASP A 16 10.01 -18.72 -4.55
C ASP A 16 10.13 -20.21 -4.19
N GLU A 17 9.38 -21.10 -4.86
CA GLU A 17 9.50 -22.55 -4.70
C GLU A 17 10.81 -23.11 -5.26
N LEU A 18 11.27 -22.60 -6.41
CA LEU A 18 12.57 -22.96 -6.99
C LEU A 18 13.72 -22.55 -6.06
N ILE A 19 13.63 -21.35 -5.47
CA ILE A 19 14.62 -20.87 -4.49
C ILE A 19 14.62 -21.78 -3.26
N ALA A 20 13.45 -22.13 -2.72
CA ALA A 20 13.36 -23.01 -1.56
C ALA A 20 14.00 -24.38 -1.86
N THR A 21 13.72 -24.94 -3.03
CA THR A 21 14.29 -26.22 -3.49
C THR A 21 15.81 -26.13 -3.63
N ALA A 22 16.33 -25.11 -4.29
CA ALA A 22 17.76 -24.92 -4.48
C ALA A 22 18.51 -24.74 -3.16
N LEU A 23 17.92 -24.02 -2.19
CA LEU A 23 18.50 -23.84 -0.86
C LEU A 23 18.57 -25.16 -0.09
N LEU A 24 17.52 -25.98 -0.15
CA LEU A 24 17.53 -27.31 0.47
C LEU A 24 18.57 -28.22 -0.18
N ASP A 25 18.67 -28.23 -1.51
CA ASP A 25 19.66 -29.02 -2.23
C ASP A 25 21.10 -28.58 -1.90
N GLN A 26 21.34 -27.27 -1.77
CA GLN A 26 22.63 -26.73 -1.38
C GLN A 26 23.00 -27.11 0.06
N GLU A 27 22.06 -26.99 1.00
CA GLU A 27 22.29 -27.37 2.40
C GLU A 27 22.51 -28.88 2.55
N ALA A 28 21.73 -29.70 1.82
CA ALA A 28 21.86 -31.15 1.83
C ALA A 28 23.26 -31.57 1.34
N LYS A 29 23.71 -30.98 0.22
CA LYS A 29 25.08 -31.16 -0.28
C LYS A 29 26.14 -30.74 0.74
N THR A 30 25.95 -29.61 1.41
CA THR A 30 26.88 -29.09 2.43
C THR A 30 27.01 -30.06 3.61
N ARG A 31 25.93 -30.77 3.95
CA ARG A 31 25.89 -31.75 5.05
C ARG A 31 26.17 -33.20 4.62
N GLY A 32 26.38 -33.46 3.34
CA GLY A 32 26.62 -34.81 2.83
C GLY A 32 25.40 -35.75 2.95
N VAL A 33 24.18 -35.21 2.95
CA VAL A 33 22.92 -35.98 2.98
C VAL A 33 22.09 -35.71 1.72
N ASP A 34 21.12 -36.57 1.42
CA ASP A 34 20.12 -36.24 0.40
C ASP A 34 19.08 -35.23 0.93
N ARG A 35 18.35 -34.57 0.02
CA ARG A 35 17.34 -33.56 0.38
C ARG A 35 16.22 -34.14 1.25
N THR A 36 15.79 -35.36 0.99
CA THR A 36 14.69 -36.00 1.73
C THR A 36 15.11 -36.23 3.18
N ALA A 37 16.32 -36.74 3.40
CA ALA A 37 16.90 -36.91 4.72
C ALA A 37 17.06 -35.56 5.45
N LEU A 38 17.52 -34.51 4.76
CA LEU A 38 17.59 -33.16 5.34
C LEU A 38 16.21 -32.66 5.78
N VAL A 39 15.19 -32.78 4.92
CA VAL A 39 13.82 -32.35 5.22
C VAL A 39 13.28 -33.11 6.43
N GLU A 40 13.52 -34.42 6.53
CA GLU A 40 13.09 -35.21 7.67
C GLU A 40 13.75 -34.74 8.97
N GLN A 41 15.06 -34.52 8.96
CA GLN A 41 15.84 -34.10 10.14
C GLN A 41 15.55 -32.67 10.60
N GLU A 42 15.31 -31.75 9.66
CA GLU A 42 15.20 -30.32 9.97
C GLU A 42 13.76 -29.80 10.00
N ILE A 43 12.83 -30.51 9.36
CA ILE A 43 11.43 -30.11 9.26
C ILE A 43 10.57 -31.16 9.95
N THR A 44 10.39 -32.35 9.36
CA THR A 44 9.38 -33.32 9.82
C THR A 44 9.56 -33.73 11.28
N SER A 45 10.78 -34.14 11.67
CA SER A 45 11.08 -34.60 13.04
C SER A 45 10.99 -33.49 14.09
N LYS A 46 11.05 -32.21 13.67
CA LYS A 46 10.94 -31.04 14.55
C LYS A 46 9.51 -30.50 14.65
N VAL A 47 8.54 -31.09 13.94
CA VAL A 47 7.13 -30.70 14.02
C VAL A 47 6.54 -31.20 15.35
N PRO A 48 6.02 -30.30 16.21
CA PRO A 48 5.35 -30.71 17.43
C PRO A 48 4.11 -31.56 17.13
N GLN A 49 3.94 -32.66 17.87
CA GLN A 49 2.77 -33.53 17.72
C GLN A 49 1.48 -32.79 18.04
N VAL A 50 0.44 -33.03 17.24
CA VAL A 50 -0.89 -32.45 17.44
C VAL A 50 -1.62 -33.26 18.51
N ALA A 51 -1.86 -32.65 19.66
CA ALA A 51 -2.56 -33.27 20.78
C ALA A 51 -4.07 -32.97 20.72
N GLU A 52 -4.88 -33.73 21.46
CA GLU A 52 -6.34 -33.50 21.53
C GLU A 52 -6.72 -32.06 21.94
N PRO A 53 -6.01 -31.37 22.85
CA PRO A 53 -6.30 -29.97 23.15
C PRO A 53 -6.16 -29.04 21.94
N ASP A 54 -5.21 -29.29 21.05
CA ASP A 54 -5.02 -28.49 19.83
C ASP A 54 -6.21 -28.64 18.87
N ILE A 55 -6.70 -29.89 18.73
CA ILE A 55 -7.84 -30.22 17.88
C ILE A 55 -9.11 -29.60 18.45
N ALA A 56 -9.33 -29.72 19.76
CA ALA A 56 -10.47 -29.13 20.44
C ALA A 56 -10.47 -27.59 20.33
N ALA A 57 -9.32 -26.95 20.52
CA ALA A 57 -9.17 -25.51 20.37
C ALA A 57 -9.45 -25.05 18.94
N PHE A 58 -8.90 -25.74 17.93
CA PHE A 58 -9.17 -25.45 16.53
C PHE A 58 -10.66 -25.60 16.21
N TYR A 59 -11.30 -26.68 16.67
CA TYR A 59 -12.73 -26.93 16.46
C TYR A 59 -13.58 -25.82 17.06
N GLN A 60 -13.33 -25.44 18.32
CA GLN A 60 -14.05 -24.37 19.01
C GLN A 60 -13.90 -23.02 18.29
N ALA A 61 -12.68 -22.69 17.85
CA ALA A 61 -12.42 -21.44 17.14
C ALA A 61 -13.06 -21.38 15.74
N ASN A 62 -13.39 -22.53 15.13
CA ASN A 62 -13.86 -22.63 13.75
C ASN A 62 -15.26 -23.22 13.59
N GLN A 63 -16.08 -23.28 14.66
CA GLN A 63 -17.41 -23.90 14.63
C GLN A 63 -18.31 -23.38 13.50
N SER A 64 -18.28 -22.07 13.21
CA SER A 64 -19.07 -21.46 12.14
C SER A 64 -18.69 -21.96 10.73
N ARG A 65 -17.46 -22.46 10.55
CA ARG A 65 -16.97 -23.01 9.27
C ARG A 65 -17.24 -24.50 9.13
N ILE A 66 -17.49 -25.21 10.23
CA ILE A 66 -17.61 -26.68 10.29
C ILE A 66 -19.07 -27.14 10.05
N GLN A 67 -19.98 -26.22 9.73
CA GLN A 67 -21.37 -26.48 9.26
C GLN A 67 -22.15 -27.48 10.14
N GLY A 68 -21.90 -27.48 11.45
CA GLY A 68 -22.59 -28.34 12.40
C GLY A 68 -22.05 -29.78 12.50
N ALA A 69 -20.98 -30.15 11.80
CA ALA A 69 -20.32 -31.44 11.99
C ALA A 69 -19.73 -31.55 13.41
N SER A 70 -19.86 -32.72 14.03
CA SER A 70 -19.37 -32.95 15.39
C SER A 70 -17.84 -33.03 15.42
N LEU A 71 -17.25 -32.72 16.58
CA LEU A 71 -15.79 -32.85 16.78
C LEU A 71 -15.28 -34.25 16.41
N GLU A 72 -16.05 -35.30 16.69
CA GLU A 72 -15.68 -36.67 16.35
C GLU A 72 -15.55 -36.87 14.83
N GLN A 73 -16.51 -36.35 14.05
CA GLN A 73 -16.52 -36.44 12.59
C GLN A 73 -15.33 -35.73 11.94
N VAL A 74 -14.90 -34.60 12.52
CA VAL A 74 -13.82 -33.78 11.96
C VAL A 74 -12.49 -33.91 12.68
N ARG A 75 -12.38 -34.79 13.69
CA ARG A 75 -11.15 -34.96 14.50
C ARG A 75 -9.94 -35.27 13.63
N GLN A 76 -10.02 -36.29 12.77
CA GLN A 76 -8.91 -36.70 11.90
C GLN A 76 -8.60 -35.66 10.82
N PRO A 77 -9.59 -35.07 10.11
CA PRO A 77 -9.33 -33.95 9.20
C PRO A 77 -8.63 -32.75 9.87
N ILE A 78 -9.08 -32.34 11.06
CA ILE A 78 -8.44 -31.24 11.80
C ILE A 78 -7.01 -31.61 12.17
N ARG A 79 -6.79 -32.84 12.67
CA ARG A 79 -5.43 -33.31 13.00
C ARG A 79 -4.52 -33.26 11.78
N ALA A 80 -4.96 -33.78 10.63
CA ALA A 80 -4.18 -33.75 9.40
C ALA A 80 -3.86 -32.32 8.94
N TYR A 81 -4.85 -31.42 9.01
CA TYR A 81 -4.66 -30.00 8.71
C TYR A 81 -3.61 -29.35 9.64
N LEU A 82 -3.70 -29.57 10.95
CA LEU A 82 -2.77 -28.99 11.92
C LEU A 82 -1.35 -29.55 11.74
N VAL A 83 -1.21 -30.85 11.44
CA VAL A 83 0.10 -31.44 11.11
C VAL A 83 0.67 -30.78 9.85
N GLN A 84 -0.14 -30.63 8.80
CA GLN A 84 0.28 -29.96 7.57
C GLN A 84 0.68 -28.50 7.82
N GLU A 85 -0.12 -27.74 8.57
CA GLU A 85 0.15 -26.34 8.90
C GLU A 85 1.46 -26.17 9.67
N ARG A 86 1.67 -26.98 10.71
CA ARG A 86 2.91 -26.97 11.51
C ARG A 86 4.12 -27.36 10.67
N THR A 87 3.99 -28.35 9.80
CA THR A 87 5.05 -28.77 8.86
C THR A 87 5.41 -27.65 7.89
N GLN A 88 4.41 -26.97 7.31
CA GLN A 88 4.64 -25.83 6.42
C GLN A 88 5.30 -24.67 7.15
N THR A 89 4.90 -24.39 8.39
CA THR A 89 5.52 -23.35 9.23
C THR A 89 6.99 -23.67 9.51
N ALA A 90 7.29 -24.91 9.93
CA ALA A 90 8.67 -25.36 10.16
C ALA A 90 9.52 -25.26 8.88
N ARG A 91 8.96 -25.69 7.73
CA ARG A 91 9.62 -25.55 6.42
C ARG A 91 9.92 -24.09 6.11
N GLN A 92 8.95 -23.18 6.26
CA GLN A 92 9.14 -21.75 5.98
C GLN A 92 10.22 -21.13 6.87
N GLN A 93 10.24 -21.47 8.16
CA GLN A 93 11.26 -20.99 9.10
C GLN A 93 12.66 -21.50 8.73
N PHE A 94 12.77 -22.78 8.34
CA PHE A 94 14.04 -23.35 7.92
C PHE A 94 14.54 -22.70 6.61
N ILE A 95 13.69 -22.59 5.59
CA ILE A 95 14.02 -21.89 4.34
C ILE A 95 14.42 -20.43 4.61
N GLN A 96 13.72 -19.74 5.51
CA GLN A 96 14.08 -18.36 5.87
C GLN A 96 15.46 -18.27 6.53
N THR A 97 15.84 -19.28 7.32
CA THR A 97 17.18 -19.41 7.89
C THR A 97 18.23 -19.68 6.82
N LEU A 98 17.93 -20.48 5.79
CA LEU A 98 18.84 -20.68 4.65
C LEU A 98 18.98 -19.41 3.80
N LYS A 99 17.87 -18.68 3.60
CA LYS A 99 17.86 -17.39 2.89
C LYS A 99 18.69 -16.32 3.59
N SER A 100 18.80 -16.34 4.92
CA SER A 100 19.64 -15.35 5.62
C SER A 100 21.14 -15.65 5.51
N LYS A 101 21.51 -16.91 5.22
CA LYS A 101 22.90 -17.35 5.03
C LYS A 101 23.36 -17.30 3.58
N THR A 102 22.42 -17.28 2.63
CA THR A 102 22.72 -17.36 1.19
C THR A 102 22.21 -16.13 0.48
N PRO A 103 23.06 -15.37 -0.25
CA PRO A 103 22.59 -14.22 -1.01
C PRO A 103 21.72 -14.66 -2.18
N VAL A 104 20.40 -14.46 -2.07
CA VAL A 104 19.44 -14.75 -3.14
C VAL A 104 19.05 -13.45 -3.84
N ARG A 105 19.30 -13.37 -5.15
CA ARG A 105 18.82 -12.27 -6.01
C ARG A 105 17.68 -12.76 -6.90
N VAL A 106 16.54 -12.07 -6.86
CA VAL A 106 15.42 -12.36 -7.75
C VAL A 106 15.31 -11.27 -8.80
N MET A 107 15.46 -11.65 -10.06
CA MET A 107 15.40 -10.74 -11.21
C MET A 107 13.99 -10.62 -11.82
N LEU A 108 12.98 -11.18 -11.17
CA LEU A 108 11.60 -11.04 -11.60
C LEU A 108 11.08 -9.65 -11.23
N GLU A 109 10.79 -8.83 -12.23
CA GLU A 109 10.28 -7.48 -12.03
C GLU A 109 8.75 -7.45 -11.91
N PRO A 110 8.20 -6.71 -10.94
CA PRO A 110 6.76 -6.48 -10.85
C PRO A 110 6.26 -5.66 -12.05
N PRO A 111 5.02 -5.89 -12.52
CA PRO A 111 4.45 -5.10 -13.59
C PRO A 111 4.32 -3.66 -13.13
N ARG A 112 4.89 -2.73 -13.89
CA ARG A 112 4.83 -1.30 -13.62
C ARG A 112 3.77 -0.64 -14.50
N GLN A 113 3.08 0.36 -13.95
CA GLN A 113 2.22 1.25 -14.73
C GLN A 113 2.97 2.55 -14.99
N ASN A 114 2.88 3.05 -16.22
CA ASN A 114 3.40 4.37 -16.53
C ASN A 114 2.40 5.43 -16.07
N VAL A 115 2.78 6.22 -15.07
CA VAL A 115 1.97 7.33 -14.56
C VAL A 115 2.50 8.63 -15.16
N ALA A 116 1.69 9.26 -16.02
CA ALA A 116 2.08 10.50 -16.66
C ALA A 116 2.08 11.70 -15.68
N ALA A 117 3.13 12.52 -15.77
CA ALA A 117 3.27 13.75 -14.99
C ALA A 117 2.22 14.81 -15.38
N GLY A 118 1.77 14.83 -16.64
CA GLY A 118 0.76 15.78 -17.16
C GLY A 118 1.05 17.23 -16.75
N ASN A 119 -0.01 18.01 -16.47
CA ASN A 119 0.12 19.40 -16.00
C ASN A 119 0.13 19.50 -14.46
N ALA A 120 0.59 18.48 -13.73
CA ALA A 120 0.69 18.60 -12.28
C ALA A 120 1.83 19.54 -11.88
N PRO A 121 1.72 20.19 -10.71
CA PRO A 121 2.87 20.83 -10.08
C PRO A 121 4.03 19.85 -9.90
N ALA A 122 5.23 20.30 -10.25
CA ALA A 122 6.44 19.50 -10.15
C ALA A 122 7.63 20.29 -9.57
N LYS A 123 8.57 19.58 -8.94
CA LYS A 123 9.90 20.05 -8.52
C LYS A 123 10.98 19.25 -9.26
N GLY A 124 12.11 19.89 -9.52
CA GLY A 124 13.29 19.29 -10.15
C GLY A 124 13.17 19.11 -11.67
N PRO A 125 14.27 18.72 -12.34
CA PRO A 125 14.34 18.67 -13.81
C PRO A 125 13.37 17.64 -14.40
N ALA A 126 12.63 17.99 -15.46
CA ALA A 126 11.72 17.06 -16.13
C ALA A 126 12.43 15.83 -16.73
N ALA A 127 13.73 15.95 -17.04
CA ALA A 127 14.57 14.88 -17.55
C ALA A 127 15.33 14.11 -16.46
N ALA A 128 15.01 14.32 -15.18
CA ALA A 128 15.68 13.62 -14.10
C ALA A 128 15.49 12.09 -14.23
N PRO A 129 16.52 11.28 -13.88
CA PRO A 129 16.48 9.83 -14.05
C PRO A 129 15.40 9.15 -13.20
N ILE A 130 14.96 9.79 -12.11
CA ILE A 130 13.96 9.27 -11.19
C ILE A 130 12.75 10.20 -11.19
N GLN A 131 11.57 9.66 -11.50
CA GLN A 131 10.30 10.37 -11.32
C GLN A 131 9.54 9.79 -10.13
N ILE A 132 9.16 10.64 -9.18
CA ILE A 132 8.28 10.28 -8.07
C ILE A 132 6.94 10.98 -8.31
N VAL A 133 5.85 10.21 -8.33
CA VAL A 133 4.49 10.78 -8.39
C VAL A 133 3.81 10.50 -7.06
N GLU A 134 3.57 11.54 -6.27
CA GLU A 134 2.85 11.41 -5.00
C GLU A 134 1.37 11.70 -5.21
N PHE A 135 0.51 10.79 -4.75
CA PHE A 135 -0.93 11.03 -4.66
C PHE A 135 -1.25 11.33 -3.20
N SER A 136 -1.66 12.57 -2.93
CA SER A 136 -1.67 13.05 -1.56
C SER A 136 -2.88 13.92 -1.23
N ASP A 137 -3.17 13.96 0.06
CA ASP A 137 -4.34 14.58 0.67
C ASP A 137 -3.88 15.34 1.92
N PHE A 138 -4.06 16.66 1.91
CA PHE A 138 -3.62 17.54 2.98
C PHE A 138 -4.27 17.24 4.34
N GLN A 139 -5.46 16.63 4.37
CA GLN A 139 -6.16 16.23 5.59
C GLN A 139 -5.77 14.81 6.05
N CYS A 140 -5.09 14.02 5.22
CA CYS A 140 -4.71 12.66 5.56
C CYS A 140 -3.57 12.62 6.59
N PRO A 141 -3.76 12.01 7.77
CA PRO A 141 -2.71 11.93 8.78
C PRO A 141 -1.52 11.06 8.35
N TYR A 142 -1.69 10.18 7.36
CA TYR A 142 -0.58 9.42 6.79
C TYR A 142 0.27 10.27 5.85
N CYS A 143 -0.36 11.05 4.97
CA CYS A 143 0.33 12.00 4.09
C CYS A 143 1.11 13.03 4.92
N GLN A 144 0.50 13.58 5.97
CA GLN A 144 1.16 14.52 6.88
C GLN A 144 2.43 13.93 7.52
N ARG A 145 2.38 12.66 7.96
CA ARG A 145 3.57 11.96 8.50
C ARG A 145 4.61 11.63 7.42
N ALA A 146 4.18 11.45 6.16
CA ALA A 146 5.06 11.16 5.05
C ALA A 146 5.80 12.41 4.56
N ASN A 147 5.19 13.59 4.62
CA ASN A 147 5.73 14.84 4.05
C ASN A 147 7.19 15.13 4.47
N PRO A 148 7.59 15.06 5.76
CA PRO A 148 8.99 15.28 6.14
C PRO A 148 9.97 14.26 5.54
N THR A 149 9.51 13.02 5.32
CA THR A 149 10.33 11.99 4.67
C THR A 149 10.48 12.29 3.17
N VAL A 150 9.41 12.73 2.51
CA VAL A 150 9.46 13.17 1.11
C VAL A 150 10.43 14.33 0.97
N GLU A 151 10.34 15.35 1.82
CA GLU A 151 11.27 16.48 1.85
C GLU A 151 12.73 16.04 2.04
N GLN A 152 12.98 15.10 2.95
CA GLN A 152 14.31 14.52 3.15
C GLN A 152 14.83 13.83 1.89
N VAL A 153 13.98 13.06 1.18
CA VAL A 153 14.33 12.42 -0.09
C VAL A 153 14.65 13.47 -1.15
N LEU A 154 13.79 14.47 -1.33
CA LEU A 154 14.01 15.53 -2.33
C LEU A 154 15.32 16.30 -2.06
N SER A 155 15.60 16.60 -0.79
CA SER A 155 16.85 17.24 -0.37
C SER A 155 18.08 16.36 -0.61
N THR A 156 18.00 15.07 -0.29
CA THR A 156 19.15 14.13 -0.41
C THR A 156 19.53 13.86 -1.87
N TYR A 157 18.55 13.78 -2.77
CA TYR A 157 18.76 13.37 -4.15
C TYR A 157 18.83 14.54 -5.13
N GLY A 158 18.28 15.71 -4.77
CA GLY A 158 18.34 16.94 -5.55
C GLY A 158 17.84 16.75 -6.98
N ASP A 159 18.62 17.24 -7.94
CA ASP A 159 18.29 17.24 -9.37
C ASP A 159 18.15 15.85 -10.01
N ARG A 160 18.43 14.78 -9.27
CA ARG A 160 18.17 13.40 -9.71
C ARG A 160 16.70 13.01 -9.64
N ILE A 161 15.85 13.84 -9.00
CA ILE A 161 14.42 13.57 -8.86
C ILE A 161 13.58 14.61 -9.60
N HIS A 162 12.64 14.12 -10.41
CA HIS A 162 11.47 14.86 -10.86
C HIS A 162 10.28 14.46 -9.96
N PHE A 163 9.89 15.36 -9.07
CA PHE A 163 8.81 15.11 -8.12
C PHE A 163 7.52 15.76 -8.59
N VAL A 164 6.48 14.96 -8.77
CA VAL A 164 5.16 15.38 -9.27
C VAL A 164 4.13 15.17 -8.18
N TYR A 165 3.36 16.21 -7.86
CA TYR A 165 2.31 16.13 -6.86
C TYR A 165 0.91 16.01 -7.50
N ARG A 166 0.14 15.02 -7.08
CA ARG A 166 -1.25 14.78 -7.50
C ARG A 166 -2.17 14.82 -6.30
N HIS A 167 -3.20 15.65 -6.37
CA HIS A 167 -4.26 15.63 -5.37
C HIS A 167 -5.05 14.33 -5.44
N PHE A 168 -5.21 13.68 -4.27
CA PHE A 168 -6.05 12.50 -4.12
C PHE A 168 -6.96 12.63 -2.88
N PRO A 169 -7.90 13.59 -2.88
CA PRO A 169 -8.73 13.87 -1.73
C PRO A 169 -9.68 12.71 -1.45
N LEU A 170 -9.62 12.16 -0.23
CA LEU A 170 -10.43 11.01 0.14
C LEU A 170 -11.87 11.43 0.49
N PRO A 171 -12.90 10.64 0.14
CA PRO A 171 -14.31 11.01 0.36
C PRO A 171 -14.69 11.26 1.82
N ASN A 172 -14.00 10.63 2.76
CA ASN A 172 -14.18 10.77 4.20
C ASN A 172 -13.36 11.91 4.82
N HIS A 173 -12.62 12.67 4.01
CA HIS A 173 -11.86 13.84 4.44
C HIS A 173 -12.54 15.13 3.92
N PRO A 174 -13.42 15.77 4.72
CA PRO A 174 -14.29 16.85 4.25
C PRO A 174 -13.53 18.10 3.76
N ASN A 175 -12.32 18.36 4.27
CA ASN A 175 -11.49 19.51 3.92
C ASN A 175 -10.42 19.17 2.86
N ALA A 176 -10.22 17.90 2.51
CA ALA A 176 -9.22 17.48 1.54
C ALA A 176 -9.43 18.10 0.15
N GLN A 177 -10.67 18.02 -0.36
CA GLN A 177 -11.01 18.59 -1.65
C GLN A 177 -10.92 20.13 -1.66
N PRO A 178 -11.51 20.87 -0.69
CA PRO A 178 -11.31 22.32 -0.59
C PRO A 178 -9.83 22.72 -0.55
N ALA A 179 -9.00 22.01 0.22
CA ALA A 179 -7.58 22.29 0.32
C ALA A 179 -6.84 22.02 -1.00
N ALA A 180 -7.19 20.95 -1.72
CA ALA A 180 -6.66 20.66 -3.05
C ALA A 180 -7.01 21.76 -4.07
N GLU A 181 -8.27 22.19 -4.10
CA GLU A 181 -8.71 23.28 -4.98
C GLU A 181 -8.01 24.61 -4.66
N ALA A 182 -7.85 24.91 -3.36
CA ALA A 182 -7.12 26.08 -2.90
C ALA A 182 -5.64 26.05 -3.32
N ALA A 183 -4.97 24.91 -3.21
CA ALA A 183 -3.61 24.75 -3.71
C ALA A 183 -3.51 24.97 -5.22
N GLN A 184 -4.51 24.54 -6.00
CA GLN A 184 -4.56 24.82 -7.43
C GLN A 184 -4.79 26.30 -7.73
N CYS A 185 -5.61 27.01 -6.94
CA CYS A 185 -5.73 28.46 -7.06
C CYS A 185 -4.45 29.20 -6.69
N ALA A 186 -3.64 28.66 -5.77
CA ALA A 186 -2.30 29.18 -5.50
C ALA A 186 -1.33 28.91 -6.67
N ALA A 187 -1.50 27.79 -7.38
CA ALA A 187 -0.71 27.49 -8.58
C ALA A 187 -0.96 28.49 -9.71
N GLU A 188 -2.19 29.01 -9.87
CA GLU A 188 -2.50 30.08 -10.84
C GLU A 188 -1.77 31.41 -10.54
N GLN A 189 -1.15 31.52 -9.37
CA GLN A 189 -0.32 32.66 -8.95
C GLN A 189 1.12 32.24 -8.64
N ASP A 190 1.60 31.14 -9.26
CA ASP A 190 2.97 30.62 -9.14
C ASP A 190 3.40 30.24 -7.70
N LYS A 191 2.45 30.07 -6.79
CA LYS A 191 2.69 29.81 -5.36
C LYS A 191 2.16 28.44 -4.90
N PHE A 192 2.11 27.46 -5.80
CA PHE A 192 1.69 26.10 -5.43
C PHE A 192 2.53 25.54 -4.27
N TRP A 193 3.86 25.56 -4.38
CA TRP A 193 4.74 24.94 -3.38
C TRP A 193 4.74 25.65 -2.03
N PRO A 194 4.87 26.99 -1.94
CA PRO A 194 4.69 27.68 -0.67
C PRO A 194 3.34 27.40 -0.01
N TYR A 195 2.26 27.30 -0.80
CA TYR A 195 0.93 27.00 -0.30
C TYR A 195 0.79 25.54 0.14
N HIS A 196 1.32 24.59 -0.63
CA HIS A 196 1.41 23.18 -0.28
C HIS A 196 2.11 22.98 1.07
N ASP A 197 3.29 23.57 1.24
CA ASP A 197 4.11 23.43 2.44
C ASP A 197 3.37 24.05 3.65
N LYS A 198 2.69 25.18 3.45
CA LYS A 198 1.85 25.82 4.47
C LYS A 198 0.70 24.93 4.95
N LEU A 199 0.02 24.24 4.05
CA LEU A 199 -1.07 23.32 4.40
C LEU A 199 -0.56 22.12 5.22
N PHE A 200 0.57 21.53 4.82
CA PHE A 200 1.17 20.43 5.60
C PHE A 200 1.72 20.87 6.95
N ALA A 201 2.21 22.10 7.06
CA ALA A 201 2.65 22.68 8.33
C ALA A 201 1.48 23.04 9.27
N SER A 202 0.24 23.11 8.77
CA SER A 202 -0.94 23.55 9.53
C SER A 202 -2.13 22.58 9.38
N PRO A 203 -1.98 21.28 9.74
CA PRO A 203 -2.97 20.24 9.45
C PRO A 203 -4.32 20.43 10.15
N SER A 204 -4.36 21.23 11.23
CA SER A 204 -5.59 21.60 11.94
C SER A 204 -6.32 22.80 11.32
N ARG A 205 -5.68 23.55 10.41
CA ARG A 205 -6.20 24.78 9.79
C ARG A 205 -6.50 24.58 8.31
N LEU A 206 -7.51 23.74 8.03
CA LEU A 206 -7.96 23.41 6.67
C LEU A 206 -9.41 23.84 6.40
N ALA A 207 -10.03 24.62 7.30
CA ALA A 207 -11.37 25.16 7.05
C ALA A 207 -11.33 26.23 5.95
N ALA A 208 -12.49 26.55 5.36
CA ALA A 208 -12.55 27.50 4.24
C ALA A 208 -11.94 28.88 4.56
N SER A 209 -12.14 29.38 5.78
CA SER A 209 -11.52 30.63 6.25
C SER A 209 -10.00 30.50 6.40
N ASP A 210 -9.51 29.36 6.91
CA ASP A 210 -8.07 29.11 7.04
C ASP A 210 -7.38 29.11 5.68
N LEU A 211 -7.97 28.47 4.67
CA LEU A 211 -7.40 28.42 3.32
C LEU A 211 -7.21 29.83 2.73
N LYS A 212 -8.21 30.70 2.87
CA LYS A 212 -8.10 32.11 2.44
C LYS A 212 -7.06 32.88 3.26
N GLN A 213 -6.99 32.62 4.56
CA GLN A 213 -6.00 33.25 5.44
C GLN A 213 -4.56 32.83 5.09
N HIS A 214 -4.32 31.56 4.81
CA HIS A 214 -3.00 31.07 4.36
C HIS A 214 -2.55 31.76 3.07
N ALA A 215 -3.48 32.04 2.15
CA ALA A 215 -3.17 32.76 0.92
C ALA A 215 -2.69 34.19 1.19
N VAL A 216 -3.35 34.90 2.11
CA VAL A 216 -2.95 36.24 2.56
C VAL A 216 -1.58 36.19 3.23
N GLU A 217 -1.35 35.24 4.15
CA GLU A 217 -0.06 35.07 4.85
C GLU A 217 1.11 34.80 3.89
N LEU A 218 0.84 34.17 2.75
CA LEU A 218 1.83 33.90 1.69
C LEU A 218 1.92 35.02 0.65
N GLY A 219 1.19 36.12 0.83
CA GLY A 219 1.17 37.27 -0.07
C GLY A 219 0.60 36.95 -1.46
N LEU A 220 -0.42 36.10 -1.55
CA LEU A 220 -1.20 35.95 -2.78
C LEU A 220 -2.17 37.13 -2.93
N ASP A 221 -2.59 37.40 -4.17
CA ASP A 221 -3.70 38.31 -4.44
C ASP A 221 -4.98 37.68 -3.89
N ALA A 222 -5.46 38.22 -2.76
CA ALA A 222 -6.61 37.70 -2.06
C ALA A 222 -7.89 37.75 -2.90
N SER A 223 -8.05 38.77 -3.75
CA SER A 223 -9.25 38.91 -4.59
C SER A 223 -9.28 37.82 -5.66
N LYS A 224 -8.18 37.63 -6.39
CA LYS A 224 -8.04 36.56 -7.39
C LYS A 224 -8.16 35.18 -6.77
N PHE A 225 -7.49 34.97 -5.64
CA PHE A 225 -7.50 33.69 -4.93
C PHE A 225 -8.92 33.33 -4.45
N ASN A 226 -9.61 34.27 -3.80
CA ASN A 226 -10.95 34.04 -3.28
C ASN A 226 -11.94 33.74 -4.42
N ALA A 227 -11.88 34.51 -5.50
CA ALA A 227 -12.72 34.27 -6.68
C ALA A 227 -12.49 32.87 -7.28
N CYS A 228 -11.23 32.44 -7.39
CA CYS A 228 -10.89 31.10 -7.88
C CYS A 228 -11.45 30.01 -6.95
N VAL A 229 -11.20 30.11 -5.64
CA VAL A 229 -11.63 29.11 -4.65
C VAL A 229 -13.15 29.01 -4.60
N ASP A 230 -13.86 30.14 -4.54
CA ASP A 230 -15.32 30.17 -4.45
C ASP A 230 -15.97 29.59 -5.73
N THR A 231 -15.38 29.86 -6.89
CA THR A 231 -15.82 29.29 -8.18
C THR A 231 -15.63 27.77 -8.23
N ARG A 232 -14.44 27.28 -7.85
CA ARG A 232 -14.13 25.84 -7.88
C ARG A 232 -14.98 25.06 -6.88
N GLN A 233 -15.14 25.57 -5.66
CA GLN A 233 -15.95 24.92 -4.63
C GLN A 233 -17.44 24.88 -5.00
N THR A 234 -17.98 25.94 -5.61
CA THR A 234 -19.38 25.95 -6.09
C THR A 234 -19.58 25.02 -7.28
N GLY A 235 -18.63 24.96 -8.22
CA GLY A 235 -18.63 24.01 -9.33
C GLY A 235 -18.67 22.56 -8.85
N TRP A 236 -17.86 22.24 -7.85
CA TRP A 236 -17.83 20.89 -7.28
C TRP A 236 -19.07 20.53 -6.46
N ARG A 237 -19.60 21.45 -5.63
CA ARG A 237 -20.87 21.24 -4.90
C ARG A 237 -22.02 20.98 -5.87
N ARG A 238 -22.09 21.70 -6.99
CA ARG A 238 -23.05 21.47 -8.07
C ARG A 238 -22.84 20.10 -8.72
N GLY A 239 -21.60 19.73 -9.05
CA GLY A 239 -21.26 18.43 -9.63
C GLY A 239 -21.56 17.23 -8.72
N ARG A 240 -21.36 17.34 -7.40
CA ARG A 240 -21.78 16.30 -6.43
C ARG A 240 -23.29 16.22 -6.32
N ARG A 241 -24.00 17.36 -6.27
CA ARG A 241 -25.47 17.37 -6.22
C ARG A 241 -26.07 16.72 -7.47
N GLN A 242 -25.55 17.03 -8.66
CA GLN A 242 -25.99 16.43 -9.92
C GLN A 242 -25.69 14.94 -10.02
N ARG A 243 -24.54 14.46 -9.53
CA ARG A 243 -24.26 13.01 -9.43
C ARG A 243 -25.19 12.32 -8.44
N HIS A 244 -25.56 12.98 -7.34
CA HIS A 244 -26.52 12.46 -6.37
C HIS A 244 -27.96 12.44 -6.90
N THR A 245 -28.41 13.47 -7.64
CA THR A 245 -29.74 13.49 -8.28
C THR A 245 -29.84 12.60 -9.51
N ARG A 246 -28.76 12.37 -10.27
CA ARG A 246 -28.75 11.42 -11.38
C ARG A 246 -28.83 9.96 -10.90
N LEU A 247 -28.17 9.62 -9.80
CA LEU A 247 -28.25 8.30 -9.17
C LEU A 247 -29.62 7.97 -8.55
N LEU A 248 -30.52 8.95 -8.40
CA LEU A 248 -31.87 8.78 -7.86
C LEU A 248 -32.98 8.70 -8.94
N ARG A 249 -32.67 8.98 -10.22
CA ARG A 249 -33.65 8.93 -11.33
C ARG A 249 -33.46 7.75 -12.29
N GLU A 250 -32.34 7.04 -12.21
CA GLU A 250 -32.02 5.91 -13.11
C GLU A 250 -31.66 4.64 -12.33
N ARG A 251 -32.57 4.15 -11.46
CA ARG A 251 -32.46 2.79 -10.91
C ARG A 251 -33.69 1.94 -11.27
N PRO A 252 -33.52 0.84 -12.01
CA PRO A 252 -34.46 -0.28 -11.97
C PRO A 252 -34.43 -0.93 -10.59
N ASP A 253 -35.57 -1.42 -10.11
CA ASP A 253 -35.84 -1.95 -8.76
C ASP A 253 -35.03 -3.21 -8.33
N ALA A 254 -34.07 -3.69 -9.11
CA ALA A 254 -33.30 -4.89 -8.83
C ALA A 254 -31.88 -4.52 -8.39
N GLU A 255 -31.65 -4.45 -7.08
CA GLU A 255 -30.38 -4.67 -6.34
C GLU A 255 -30.41 -3.93 -4.99
N ARG A 256 -31.41 -4.27 -4.17
CA ARG A 256 -31.37 -4.05 -2.72
C ARG A 256 -30.66 -5.25 -2.09
N GLY A 257 -29.38 -5.07 -1.78
CA GLY A 257 -28.64 -5.97 -0.89
C GLY A 257 -27.27 -6.36 -1.44
N THR A 258 -26.21 -5.73 -0.94
CA THR A 258 -25.28 -6.35 0.03
C THR A 258 -24.23 -5.30 0.40
N ALA A 259 -24.07 -5.09 1.69
CA ALA A 259 -23.26 -4.04 2.30
C ALA A 259 -21.75 -4.33 2.27
N VAL A 260 -21.00 -3.24 2.15
CA VAL A 260 -19.71 -2.89 2.77
C VAL A 260 -19.03 -3.98 3.62
N ARG A 261 -17.76 -4.30 3.31
CA ARG A 261 -16.77 -4.77 4.30
C ARG A 261 -15.38 -4.20 4.02
N SER A 262 -14.86 -3.45 4.98
CA SER A 262 -13.46 -3.02 5.08
C SER A 262 -12.63 -4.11 5.77
N LEU A 263 -11.34 -4.20 5.47
CA LEU A 263 -10.38 -4.94 6.30
C LEU A 263 -9.02 -4.23 6.34
N GLN A 264 -8.57 -4.03 7.57
CA GLN A 264 -7.30 -3.46 8.00
C GLN A 264 -6.13 -4.39 7.67
N ALA A 265 -4.94 -3.81 7.43
CA ALA A 265 -3.68 -4.53 7.55
C ALA A 265 -2.63 -3.65 8.26
N HIS A 266 -2.53 -3.82 9.58
CA HIS A 266 -1.41 -3.38 10.41
C HIS A 266 -0.29 -4.44 10.39
N HIS A 267 0.95 -4.00 10.57
CA HIS A 267 2.20 -4.80 10.72
C HIS A 267 2.98 -5.24 9.46
N ARG A 268 3.56 -4.30 8.70
CA ARG A 268 4.85 -4.49 7.97
C ARG A 268 5.65 -3.18 7.80
N ARG A 269 5.90 -2.43 8.88
CA ARG A 269 6.44 -1.05 8.80
C ARG A 269 7.96 -0.86 8.98
N ARG A 270 8.74 -1.92 9.22
CA ARG A 270 10.23 -1.81 9.28
C ARG A 270 10.94 -2.27 8.00
N ALA A 271 10.36 -3.21 7.27
CA ALA A 271 10.97 -3.79 6.07
C ALA A 271 10.89 -2.89 4.81
N LEU A 272 9.97 -1.93 4.78
CA LEU A 272 9.89 -0.93 3.71
C LEU A 272 11.10 0.02 3.73
N TYR A 273 11.64 0.29 4.92
CA TYR A 273 12.66 1.31 5.16
C TYR A 273 14.05 0.90 4.63
N GLU A 274 14.44 -0.36 4.82
CA GLU A 274 15.71 -0.89 4.27
C GLU A 274 15.61 -1.23 2.77
N LYS A 275 14.41 -1.56 2.26
CA LYS A 275 14.20 -1.70 0.80
C LYS A 275 14.28 -0.37 0.05
N MET A 276 13.88 0.73 0.70
CA MET A 276 13.93 2.06 0.08
C MET A 276 15.37 2.56 -0.15
N LYS A 277 16.35 2.16 0.68
CA LYS A 277 17.77 2.48 0.47
C LYS A 277 18.40 1.74 -0.71
N LEU A 278 17.89 0.58 -1.08
CA LEU A 278 18.49 -0.33 -2.07
C LEU A 278 17.86 -0.23 -3.48
N GLN A 279 16.70 0.40 -3.64
CA GLN A 279 15.97 0.41 -4.93
C GLN A 279 16.06 1.71 -5.73
N ILE A 280 16.93 2.64 -5.36
CA ILE A 280 17.01 3.98 -5.99
C ILE A 280 17.72 3.95 -7.36
N ALA A 281 18.26 2.79 -7.77
CA ALA A 281 18.86 2.67 -9.10
C ALA A 281 17.85 2.61 -10.26
N ASP A 282 16.54 2.35 -10.03
CA ASP A 282 15.59 2.24 -11.16
C ASP A 282 14.08 2.28 -10.79
N CYS A 283 13.68 3.01 -9.75
CA CYS A 283 12.27 2.99 -9.27
C CYS A 283 11.52 4.31 -9.46
N ARG A 284 10.46 4.30 -10.27
CA ARG A 284 9.33 5.24 -10.14
C ARG A 284 8.45 4.76 -8.99
N LEU A 285 8.55 5.40 -7.82
CA LEU A 285 7.68 5.13 -6.67
C LEU A 285 6.38 5.94 -6.76
N GLN A 286 5.27 5.30 -6.40
CA GLN A 286 4.01 5.96 -6.05
C GLN A 286 3.87 5.89 -4.52
N ILE A 287 3.76 7.04 -3.88
CA ILE A 287 3.61 7.17 -2.42
C ILE A 287 2.19 7.68 -2.14
N CYS A 288 1.54 6.99 -1.20
CA CYS A 288 0.16 7.11 -0.70
C CYS A 288 -0.98 6.69 -1.64
#